data_AF-A0AAW6BC35-F1
#
_entry.id   AF-A0AAW6BC35-F1
#
_cell.length_a   1.000
_cell.length_b   1.000
_cell.length_c   1.000
_cell.angle_alpha   90.00
_cell.angle_beta   90.00
_cell.angle_gamma   90.00
#
_symmetry.space_group_name_H-M   'P 1'
#
loop_
_entity.id
_entity.type
_entity.pdbx_description
1 polymer ?
#
loop_
_entity_poly.entity_id
_entity_poly.type
_entity_poly.pdbx_seq_one_letter_code
_entity_poly.pdbx_strand_id
1 'polypeptide(L)'
;MTAFQALRKQYSEHWNDIFKTITTDNGSEFADLSNLETVSKTLVYYAHPYTSCDKGTVERHNGLIRRFIPKGDYINNYSLQDII
;
A
#
# COMPACT_ATOMS: atom_id res chain seq x y z
N MET A 1 -1.19 9.25 -5.76
CA MET A 1 -0.69 8.98 -7.13
C MET A 1 0.84 9.03 -7.26
N THR A 2 1.53 10.05 -6.74
CA THR A 2 3.00 10.17 -6.81
C THR A 2 3.75 8.95 -6.28
N ALA A 3 3.31 8.36 -5.17
CA ALA A 3 3.92 7.14 -4.62
C ALA A 3 3.85 5.95 -5.58
N PHE A 4 2.72 5.74 -6.26
CA PHE A 4 2.56 4.65 -7.24
C PHE A 4 3.50 4.84 -8.44
N GLN A 5 3.62 6.07 -8.94
CA GLN A 5 4.54 6.40 -10.03
C GLN A 5 6.01 6.16 -9.62
N ALA A 6 6.38 6.48 -8.37
CA ALA A 6 7.70 6.20 -7.83
C ALA A 6 7.97 4.69 -7.77
N LEU A 7 7.03 3.88 -7.26
CA LEU A 7 7.13 2.42 -7.24
C LEU A 7 7.27 1.84 -8.66
N ARG A 8 6.46 2.32 -9.59
CA ARG A 8 6.53 1.86 -10.99
C ARG A 8 7.85 2.20 -11.65
N LYS A 9 8.43 3.36 -11.34
CA LYS A 9 9.76 3.74 -11.82
C LYS A 9 10.85 2.87 -11.20
N GLN A 10 10.73 2.57 -9.90
CA GLN A 10 11.72 1.78 -9.18
C GLN A 10 11.73 0.31 -9.60
N TYR A 11 10.56 -0.27 -9.85
CA TYR A 11 10.39 -1.70 -10.18
C TYR A 11 9.99 -1.93 -11.64
N SER A 12 10.33 -1.01 -12.55
CA SER A 12 9.84 -1.02 -13.94
C SER A 12 10.11 -2.35 -14.68
N GLU A 13 11.31 -2.90 -14.54
CA GLU A 13 11.73 -4.13 -15.24
C GLU A 13 11.09 -5.39 -14.67
N HIS A 14 10.83 -5.42 -13.36
CA HIS A 14 10.34 -6.58 -12.63
C HIS A 14 8.91 -6.42 -12.09
N TRP A 15 8.18 -5.41 -12.58
CA TRP A 15 6.87 -5.05 -12.05
C TRP A 15 5.92 -6.24 -12.04
N ASN A 16 5.83 -6.95 -13.16
CA ASN A 16 4.94 -8.10 -13.30
C ASN A 16 5.42 -9.34 -12.53
N ASP A 17 6.69 -9.39 -12.15
CA ASP A 17 7.25 -10.48 -11.34
C ASP A 17 6.92 -10.29 -9.85
N ILE A 18 6.93 -9.03 -9.40
CA ILE A 18 6.75 -8.64 -8.00
C ILE A 18 5.27 -8.38 -7.69
N PHE A 19 4.59 -7.57 -8.50
CA PHE A 19 3.24 -7.09 -8.26
C PHE A 19 2.23 -7.87 -9.11
N LYS A 20 1.81 -9.02 -8.58
CA LYS A 20 0.77 -9.85 -9.23
C LYS A 20 -0.62 -9.23 -9.10
N THR A 21 -0.94 -8.73 -7.91
CA THR A 21 -2.20 -8.10 -7.57
C THR A 21 -1.97 -7.03 -6.50
N ILE A 22 -2.91 -6.08 -6.39
CA ILE A 22 -2.92 -5.06 -5.35
C ILE A 22 -4.27 -5.14 -4.64
N THR A 23 -4.27 -5.16 -3.30
CA THR A 23 -5.51 -5.16 -2.52
C THR A 23 -5.58 -3.92 -1.64
N THR A 24 -6.67 -3.17 -1.71
CA THR A 24 -6.92 -1.97 -0.89
C THR A 24 -8.28 -2.01 -0.22
N ASP A 25 -8.55 -1.08 0.69
CA ASP A 25 -9.94 -0.80 1.09
C ASP A 25 -10.60 0.20 0.15
N ASN A 26 -11.85 0.53 0.47
CA ASN A 26 -12.68 1.48 -0.26
C ASN A 26 -12.40 2.94 0.16
N GLY A 27 -11.20 3.25 0.66
CA GLY A 27 -10.78 4.62 0.92
C GLY A 27 -10.81 5.47 -0.35
N SER A 28 -11.22 6.73 -0.25
CA SER A 28 -11.33 7.63 -1.40
C SER A 28 -9.97 7.96 -2.01
N GLU A 29 -8.89 7.87 -1.22
CA GLU A 29 -7.51 7.97 -1.67
C GLU A 29 -7.11 6.88 -2.69
N PHE A 30 -7.87 5.79 -2.76
CA PHE A 30 -7.68 4.64 -3.64
C PHE A 30 -8.69 4.58 -4.79
N ALA A 31 -9.57 5.58 -4.93
CA ALA A 31 -10.54 5.61 -6.02
C ALA A 31 -9.86 5.57 -7.40
N ASP A 32 -8.72 6.27 -7.53
CA ASP A 32 -7.94 6.35 -8.77
C ASP A 32 -7.11 5.08 -9.09
N LEU A 33 -6.99 4.12 -8.18
CA LEU A 33 -6.23 2.88 -8.46
C LEU A 33 -6.90 2.02 -9.53
N SER A 34 -8.22 2.03 -9.59
CA SER A 34 -8.99 1.38 -10.66
C SER A 34 -8.58 1.88 -12.05
N ASN A 35 -8.34 3.19 -12.20
CA ASN A 35 -7.84 3.76 -13.45
C ASN A 35 -6.40 3.30 -13.78
N LEU A 36 -5.60 3.03 -12.75
CA LEU A 36 -4.21 2.58 -12.89
C LEU A 36 -4.07 1.10 -13.23
N GLU A 37 -5.09 0.27 -12.97
CA GLU A 37 -5.13 -1.13 -13.40
C GLU A 37 -4.90 -1.23 -14.92
N THR A 38 -5.58 -0.39 -15.70
CA THR A 38 -5.41 -0.31 -17.16
C THR A 38 -3.98 0.02 -17.59
N VAL A 39 -3.29 0.87 -16.81
CA VAL A 39 -1.94 1.35 -17.15
C VAL A 39 -0.88 0.37 -16.68
N SER A 40 -1.08 -0.30 -15.54
CA SER A 40 -0.10 -1.18 -14.90
C SER A 40 -0.29 -2.65 -15.25
N LYS A 41 -1.44 -3.04 -15.79
CA LYS A 41 -1.86 -4.43 -16.02
C LYS A 41 -1.83 -5.29 -14.74
N THR A 42 -1.88 -4.66 -13.57
CA THR A 42 -1.94 -5.34 -12.27
C THR A 42 -3.35 -5.26 -11.75
N LEU A 43 -3.93 -6.42 -11.41
CA LEU A 43 -5.30 -6.51 -10.92
C LEU A 43 -5.43 -5.83 -9.55
N VAL A 44 -6.47 -5.00 -9.41
CA VAL A 44 -6.77 -4.30 -8.16
C VAL A 44 -8.02 -4.91 -7.52
N TYR A 45 -7.91 -5.32 -6.26
CA TYR A 45 -9.00 -5.86 -5.46
C TYR A 45 -9.34 -4.91 -4.32
N TYR A 46 -10.63 -4.77 -4.06
CA TYR A 46 -11.14 -3.98 -2.95
C TYR A 46 -11.72 -4.90 -1.88
N ALA A 47 -11.36 -4.66 -0.62
CA ALA A 47 -11.92 -5.38 0.52
C ALA A 47 -13.43 -5.13 0.63
N HIS A 48 -14.16 -6.17 1.06
CA HIS A 48 -15.60 -6.01 1.28
C HIS A 48 -15.86 -5.00 2.41
N PRO A 49 -16.94 -4.20 2.32
CA PRO A 49 -17.34 -3.32 3.41
C PRO A 49 -17.40 -4.08 4.75
N TYR A 50 -16.85 -3.47 5.80
CA TYR A 50 -16.81 -4.01 7.17
C TYR A 50 -16.09 -5.36 7.34
N THR A 51 -15.26 -5.77 6.38
CA THR A 51 -14.55 -7.05 6.40
C THR A 51 -13.04 -6.82 6.55
N SER A 52 -12.60 -6.50 7.77
CA SER A 52 -11.19 -6.20 8.06
C SER A 52 -10.25 -7.39 7.84
N CYS A 53 -10.77 -8.63 7.93
CA CYS A 53 -9.98 -9.84 7.73
C CYS A 53 -9.51 -10.04 6.28
N ASP A 54 -10.17 -9.44 5.29
CA ASP A 54 -9.73 -9.46 3.88
C ASP A 54 -8.34 -8.82 3.69
N LYS A 55 -7.92 -7.97 4.64
CA LYS A 55 -6.61 -7.30 4.66
C LYS A 55 -5.80 -7.64 5.91
N GLY A 56 -5.97 -8.83 6.49
CA GLY A 56 -5.33 -9.17 7.77
C GLY A 56 -3.81 -8.94 7.83
N THR A 57 -3.08 -9.20 6.73
CA THR A 57 -1.64 -8.95 6.64
C THR A 57 -1.28 -7.46 6.65
N VAL A 58 -2.11 -6.61 6.05
CA VAL A 58 -1.94 -5.15 6.04
C VAL A 58 -2.15 -4.61 7.45
N GLU A 59 -3.22 -5.04 8.13
CA GLU A 59 -3.51 -4.63 9.50
C GLU A 59 -2.40 -5.06 10.47
N ARG A 60 -1.87 -6.28 10.31
CA ARG A 60 -0.71 -6.75 11.07
C ARG A 60 0.52 -5.87 10.84
N HIS A 61 0.84 -5.52 9.60
CA HIS A 61 1.99 -4.65 9.28
C HIS A 61 1.81 -3.23 9.83
N ASN A 62 0.62 -2.65 9.71
CA ASN A 62 0.31 -1.36 10.32
C ASN A 62 0.55 -1.40 11.83
N GLY A 63 0.14 -2.48 12.50
CA GLY A 63 0.42 -2.71 13.92
C GLY A 63 1.92 -2.78 14.24
N LEU A 64 2.73 -3.42 13.39
CA LEU A 64 4.19 -3.47 13.57
C LEU A 64 4.81 -2.07 13.45
N ILE A 65 4.43 -1.28 12.45
CA ILE A 65 4.91 0.10 12.27
C ILE A 65 4.54 0.95 13.50
N ARG A 66 3.32 0.80 14.03
CA ARG A 66 2.84 1.54 15.19
C ARG A 66 3.52 1.20 16.51
N ARG A 67 4.32 0.12 16.57
CA ARG A 67 5.18 -0.14 17.74
C ARG A 67 6.36 0.81 17.82
N PHE A 68 6.84 1.29 16.67
CA PHE A 68 7.98 2.20 16.57
C PHE A 68 7.53 3.65 16.40
N ILE A 69 6.42 3.88 15.69
CA ILE A 69 5.88 5.21 15.40
C ILE A 69 4.54 5.39 16.12
N PRO A 70 4.50 6.14 17.23
CA PRO A 70 3.28 6.39 17.99
C PRO A 70 2.16 7.01 17.14
N LYS A 71 0.92 6.82 17.59
CA LYS A 71 -0.23 7.48 16.95
C LYS A 71 -0.19 8.98 17.24
N GLY A 72 -0.34 9.80 16.19
CA GLY A 72 -0.28 11.26 16.27
C GLY A 72 1.01 11.84 15.68
N ASP A 73 2.05 11.03 15.56
CA ASP A 73 3.30 11.45 14.93
C ASP A 73 3.31 11.16 13.42
N TYR A 74 4.04 12.01 12.69
CA TYR A 74 4.29 11.84 11.27
C TYR A 74 5.40 10.82 11.04
N ILE A 75 5.15 9.86 10.14
CA ILE A 75 6.14 8.84 9.76
C ILE A 75 7.42 9.49 9.21
N ASN A 76 7.31 10.62 8.51
CA ASN A 76 8.45 11.35 7.96
C ASN A 76 9.45 11.87 9.01
N ASN A 77 9.09 11.88 10.30
CA ASN A 77 10.00 12.29 11.37
C ASN A 77 10.99 11.18 11.77
N TYR A 78 10.81 9.96 11.27
CA TYR A 78 11.59 8.78 11.63
C TYR A 78 12.43 8.34 10.43
N SER A 79 13.72 8.09 10.66
CA SER A 79 14.60 7.45 9.70
C SER A 79 14.46 5.93 9.75
N LEU A 80 15.01 5.22 8.76
CA LEU A 80 15.05 3.76 8.80
C LEU A 80 15.83 3.24 10.02
N GLN A 81 16.87 3.95 10.47
CA GLN A 81 17.62 3.58 11.66
C GLN A 81 16.80 3.68 12.95
N ASP A 82 15.75 4.50 12.99
CA ASP A 82 14.89 4.66 14.17
C ASP A 82 13.85 3.53 14.30
N ILE A 83 13.68 2.72 13.25
CA ILE A 83 12.64 1.69 13.13
C ILE A 83 13.25 0.26 13.14
N ILE A 84 14.58 0.13 13.08
CA ILE A 84 15.33 -1.15 12.99
C ILE A 84 16.10 -1.44 14.28
#